data_AF-A0AAQ0U2E9-F1
#
_entry.id   AF-A0AAQ0U2E9-F1
#
_cell.length_a   1.000
_cell.length_b   1.000
_cell.length_c   1.000
_cell.angle_alpha   90.00
_cell.angle_beta   90.00
_cell.angle_gamma   90.00
#
_symmetry.space_group_name_H-M   'P 1'
#
loop_
_entity.id
_entity.type
_entity.pdbx_description
1 polymer ?
#
loop_
_entity_poly.entity_id
_entity_poly.type
_entity_poly.pdbx_seq_one_letter_code
_entity_poly.pdbx_strand_id
1 'polypeptide(L)'
;TVRVRSPQLDALRSVLLSQGLTVREDGSGVAPALVVVDSTTDVIGGLAGSQGIVLYELASQQGSLEDAFMKLTGDDVQYHASGVDPGAGAHHANTQQAMGGAL
;
A
#
# COMPACT_ATOMS: atom_id res chain seq x y z
N THR A 1 5.64 -8.47 -4.36
CA THR A 1 5.65 -9.36 -5.54
C THR A 1 7.04 -9.95 -5.70
N VAL A 2 7.24 -11.00 -6.48
CA VAL A 2 8.57 -11.59 -6.72
C VAL A 2 8.91 -11.50 -8.20
N ARG A 3 10.08 -10.96 -8.51
CA ARG A 3 10.62 -10.89 -9.87
C ARG A 3 11.58 -12.05 -10.09
N VAL A 4 11.47 -12.70 -11.25
CA VAL A 4 12.30 -13.85 -11.61
C VAL A 4 12.75 -13.78 -13.07
N ARG A 5 14.01 -14.12 -13.31
CA ARG A 5 14.61 -14.23 -14.64
C ARG A 5 15.20 -15.60 -14.86
N SER A 6 14.99 -16.12 -16.06
CA SER A 6 15.48 -17.43 -16.49
C SER A 6 15.72 -17.43 -17.99
N PRO A 7 16.67 -18.24 -18.52
CA PRO A 7 16.70 -18.54 -19.94
C PRO A 7 15.49 -19.39 -20.39
N GLN A 8 14.78 -20.06 -19.45
CA GLN A 8 13.65 -20.95 -19.69
C GLN A 8 12.34 -20.34 -19.17
N LEU A 9 12.07 -19.07 -19.49
CA LEU A 9 10.92 -18.32 -18.97
C LEU A 9 9.56 -18.97 -19.26
N ASP A 10 9.38 -19.55 -20.44
CA ASP A 10 8.11 -20.17 -20.84
C ASP A 10 7.81 -21.44 -20.02
N ALA A 11 8.83 -22.27 -19.80
CA ALA A 11 8.74 -23.44 -18.93
C ALA A 11 8.46 -23.02 -17.48
N LEU A 12 9.15 -22.00 -16.99
CA LEU A 12 8.93 -21.46 -15.64
C LEU A 12 7.50 -20.93 -15.49
N ARG A 13 7.00 -20.15 -16.45
CA ARG A 13 5.63 -19.63 -16.47
C ARG A 13 4.62 -20.77 -16.38
N SER A 14 4.79 -21.81 -17.19
CA SER A 14 3.88 -22.97 -17.20
C SER A 14 3.83 -23.67 -15.86
N VAL A 15 4.99 -23.90 -15.23
CA VAL A 15 5.08 -24.52 -13.90
C VAL A 15 4.38 -23.65 -12.85
N LEU A 16 4.67 -22.35 -12.81
CA LEU A 16 4.07 -21.43 -11.84
C LEU A 16 2.54 -21.36 -11.99
N LEU A 17 2.03 -21.26 -13.23
CA LEU A 17 0.59 -21.26 -13.51
C LEU A 17 -0.07 -22.58 -13.11
N SER A 18 0.60 -23.72 -13.31
CA SER A 18 0.09 -25.03 -12.90
C SER A 18 -0.09 -25.16 -11.38
N GLN A 19 0.66 -24.37 -10.60
CA GLN A 19 0.56 -24.29 -9.14
C GLN A 19 -0.47 -23.25 -8.69
N GLY A 20 -1.22 -22.65 -9.62
CA GLY A 20 -2.23 -21.62 -9.31
C GLY A 20 -1.62 -20.25 -9.00
N LEU A 21 -0.33 -20.05 -9.23
CA LEU A 21 0.30 -18.75 -9.02
C LEU A 21 -0.05 -17.78 -10.14
N THR A 22 -0.28 -16.52 -9.79
CA THR A 22 -0.55 -15.49 -10.78
C THR A 22 0.75 -14.87 -11.27
N VAL A 23 1.00 -15.00 -12.57
CA VAL A 23 2.25 -14.61 -13.22
C VAL A 23 1.97 -13.53 -14.27
N ARG A 24 2.79 -12.48 -14.29
CA ARG A 24 2.78 -11.39 -15.27
C ARG A 24 4.15 -11.26 -15.93
N GLU A 25 4.17 -10.82 -17.17
CA GLU A 25 5.43 -10.49 -17.86
C GLU A 25 5.91 -9.10 -17.41
N ASP A 26 7.21 -8.98 -17.15
CA ASP A 26 7.88 -7.72 -16.87
C ASP A 26 8.72 -7.30 -18.08
N GLY A 27 8.22 -6.29 -18.79
CA GLY A 27 8.89 -5.67 -19.94
C GLY A 27 9.70 -4.42 -19.58
N SER A 28 9.78 -4.04 -18.30
CA SER A 28 10.43 -2.79 -17.89
C SER A 28 11.97 -2.87 -17.82
N GLY A 29 12.52 -4.09 -17.82
CA GLY A 29 13.95 -4.34 -17.71
C GLY A 29 14.69 -4.49 -19.04
N VAL A 30 16.02 -4.53 -18.97
CA VAL A 30 16.93 -4.77 -20.13
C VAL A 30 16.78 -6.18 -20.71
N ALA A 31 16.15 -7.08 -19.96
CA ALA A 31 15.97 -8.47 -20.33
C ALA A 31 14.62 -8.98 -19.80
N PRO A 32 14.03 -9.98 -20.47
CA PRO A 32 12.72 -10.48 -20.11
C PRO A 32 12.72 -11.11 -18.72
N ALA A 33 11.63 -10.88 -18.00
CA ALA A 33 11.41 -11.35 -16.64
C ALA A 33 9.93 -11.65 -16.41
N LEU A 34 9.63 -12.43 -15.37
CA LEU A 34 8.28 -12.62 -14.85
C LEU A 34 8.16 -11.98 -13.47
N VAL A 35 6.98 -11.48 -13.18
CA VAL A 35 6.57 -11.02 -11.86
C VAL A 35 5.45 -11.94 -11.38
N VAL A 36 5.69 -12.57 -10.23
CA VAL A 36 4.74 -13.42 -9.55
C VAL A 36 4.12 -12.63 -8.40
N VAL A 37 2.79 -12.61 -8.32
CA VAL A 37 2.06 -11.99 -7.21
C VAL A 37 1.72 -13.03 -6.15
N ASP A 38 1.56 -12.57 -4.91
CA ASP A 38 1.15 -13.40 -3.77
C ASP A 38 2.00 -14.67 -3.54
N SER A 39 3.29 -14.58 -3.82
CA SER A 39 4.24 -15.69 -3.65
C SER A 39 5.54 -15.22 -3.03
N THR A 40 6.31 -16.14 -2.46
CA THR A 40 7.65 -15.91 -1.91
C THR A 40 8.73 -16.44 -2.85
N THR A 41 9.96 -15.97 -2.63
CA THR A 41 11.15 -16.46 -3.33
C THR A 41 11.38 -17.94 -3.06
N ASP A 42 11.12 -18.43 -1.85
CA ASP A 42 11.33 -19.83 -1.48
C ASP A 42 10.45 -20.78 -2.29
N VAL A 43 9.16 -20.44 -2.46
CA VAL A 43 8.21 -21.22 -3.26
C VAL A 43 8.66 -21.26 -4.72
N ILE A 44 9.01 -20.11 -5.30
CA ILE A 44 9.40 -20.01 -6.71
C ILE A 44 10.73 -20.74 -6.96
N GLY A 45 11.71 -20.56 -6.07
CA GLY A 45 13.00 -21.24 -6.14
C GLY A 45 12.87 -22.75 -6.00
N GLY A 46 12.04 -23.22 -5.08
CA GLY A 46 11.76 -24.65 -4.88
C GLY A 46 11.09 -25.29 -6.11
N LEU A 47 10.10 -24.61 -6.70
CA LEU A 47 9.43 -25.07 -7.91
C LEU A 47 10.39 -25.12 -9.11
N ALA A 48 11.20 -24.08 -9.29
CA ALA A 48 12.22 -24.05 -10.35
C ALA A 48 13.24 -25.17 -10.18
N GLY A 49 13.76 -25.35 -8.96
CA GLY A 49 14.72 -26.42 -8.64
C GLY A 49 14.16 -27.82 -8.88
N SER A 50 12.91 -28.06 -8.48
CA SER A 50 12.23 -29.35 -8.67
C SER A 50 12.01 -29.71 -10.16
N GLN A 51 12.05 -28.71 -11.04
CA GLN A 51 11.88 -28.87 -12.49
C GLN A 51 13.20 -28.72 -13.26
N GLY A 52 14.33 -28.51 -12.57
CA GLY A 52 15.63 -28.30 -13.21
C GLY A 52 15.73 -26.98 -14.00
N ILE A 53 14.94 -25.97 -13.63
CA ILE A 53 14.91 -24.67 -14.30
C ILE A 53 15.98 -23.77 -13.70
N VAL A 54 16.85 -23.22 -14.55
CA VAL A 54 17.91 -22.31 -14.12
C VAL A 54 17.33 -20.92 -13.88
N LEU A 55 17.64 -20.32 -12.73
CA LEU A 55 17.29 -18.94 -12.42
C LEU A 55 18.54 -18.07 -12.50
N TYR A 56 18.49 -17.01 -13.30
CA TYR A 56 19.53 -15.98 -13.33
C TYR A 56 19.31 -14.89 -12.28
N GLU A 57 18.06 -14.66 -11.90
CA GLU A 57 17.69 -13.69 -10.88
C GLU A 57 16.41 -14.15 -10.20
N LEU A 58 16.35 -13.97 -8.88
CA LEU A 58 15.15 -14.21 -8.08
C LEU A 58 15.14 -13.20 -6.93
N ALA A 59 14.23 -12.23 -6.99
CA ALA A 59 14.21 -11.09 -6.08
C ALA A 59 12.81 -10.75 -5.60
N SER A 60 12.63 -10.61 -4.29
CA SER A 60 11.40 -10.07 -3.72
C SER A 60 11.36 -8.55 -3.92
N GLN A 61 10.29 -8.06 -4.55
CA GLN A 61 9.98 -6.65 -4.64
C GLN A 61 9.15 -6.27 -3.41
N GLN A 62 9.84 -5.78 -2.37
CA GLN A 62 9.21 -5.08 -1.26
C GLN A 62 8.94 -3.64 -1.69
N GLY A 63 7.72 -3.15 -1.48
CA GLY A 63 7.36 -1.77 -1.80
C GLY A 63 8.27 -0.79 -1.06
N SER A 64 8.57 0.35 -1.68
CA SER A 64 9.38 1.41 -1.08
C SER A 64 8.84 1.78 0.32
N LEU A 65 9.73 2.12 1.26
CA LEU A 65 9.35 2.63 2.60
C LEU A 65 8.35 3.80 2.53
N GLU A 66 8.38 4.57 1.45
CA GLU A 66 7.43 5.65 1.18
C GLU A 66 5.98 5.14 1.05
N ASP A 67 5.76 3.97 0.42
CA ASP A 67 4.43 3.33 0.30
C ASP A 67 3.92 2.85 1.67
N ALA A 68 4.83 2.37 2.52
CA ALA A 68 4.53 2.01 3.91
C ALA A 68 4.21 3.24 4.77
N PHE A 69 4.90 4.36 4.56
CA PHE A 69 4.65 5.63 5.26
C PHE A 69 3.30 6.26 4.85
N MET A 70 2.96 6.24 3.56
CA MET A 70 1.67 6.72 3.07
C MET A 70 0.49 5.91 3.62
N LYS A 71 0.63 4.58 3.74
CA LYS A 71 -0.40 3.73 4.36
C LYS A 71 -0.56 3.97 5.87
N LEU A 72 0.50 4.32 6.59
CA LEU A 72 0.45 4.57 8.03
C LEU A 72 -0.20 5.92 8.38
N THR A 73 -0.15 6.90 7.47
CA THR A 73 -0.64 8.28 7.70
C THR A 73 -1.99 8.56 7.03
N GLY A 74 -2.54 7.62 6.26
CA GLY A 74 -3.82 7.76 5.56
C GLY A 74 -5.06 7.35 6.37
N ASP A 75 -4.91 6.83 7.59
CA ASP A 75 -6.01 6.38 8.46
C ASP A 75 -6.13 7.25 9.71
N ASP A 76 -6.11 8.58 9.60
CA ASP A 76 -6.49 9.42 10.74
C ASP A 76 -6.94 10.82 10.29
N VAL A 77 -8.18 10.94 9.78
CA VAL A 77 -9.03 12.11 10.06
C VAL A 77 -10.53 11.74 9.91
N GLN A 78 -11.09 11.02 10.88
CA GLN A 78 -12.55 11.02 11.10
C GLN A 78 -12.85 12.04 12.21
N TYR A 79 -12.96 13.32 11.85
CA TYR A 79 -13.43 14.36 12.77
C TYR A 79 -14.94 14.20 12.97
N HIS A 80 -15.34 13.34 13.90
CA HIS A 80 -16.69 13.37 14.45
C HIS A 80 -16.84 14.62 15.32
N ALA A 81 -17.28 15.73 14.72
CA ALA A 81 -17.86 16.84 15.46
C ALA A 81 -19.20 16.37 16.05
N SER A 82 -19.14 15.64 17.16
CA SER A 82 -20.32 15.44 18.01
C SER A 82 -20.62 16.75 18.71
N GLY A 83 -21.86 17.20 18.54
CA GLY A 83 -22.35 18.49 19.00
C GLY A 83 -22.05 18.77 20.47
N VAL A 84 -21.46 19.93 20.71
CA VAL A 84 -21.67 20.68 21.95
C VAL A 84 -22.97 21.45 21.74
N ASP A 85 -24.08 20.85 22.19
CA ASP A 85 -25.12 21.62 22.87
C ASP A 85 -25.16 21.13 24.31
N PRO A 86 -24.74 21.99 25.23
CA PRO A 86 -25.41 22.05 26.51
C PRO A 86 -25.80 23.50 26.80
N GLY A 87 -27.07 23.81 26.57
CA GLY A 87 -27.73 24.88 27.31
C GLY A 87 -27.62 24.64 28.81
N ALA A 88 -26.85 25.48 29.52
CA ALA A 88 -27.08 25.89 30.91
C ALA A 88 -25.96 26.83 31.39
N GLY A 89 -26.30 28.07 31.79
CA GLY A 89 -25.39 28.90 32.59
C GLY A 89 -25.56 30.41 32.48
N ALA A 90 -26.63 30.93 33.07
CA ALA A 90 -26.86 32.36 33.29
C ALA A 90 -25.72 33.03 34.08
N HIS A 91 -25.19 34.18 33.62
CA HIS A 91 -24.64 35.26 34.46
C HIS A 91 -24.19 36.50 33.62
N HIS A 92 -24.48 37.69 34.16
CA HIS A 92 -24.01 39.05 33.80
C HIS A 92 -24.95 39.94 32.97
N ALA A 93 -26.05 40.35 33.59
CA ALA A 93 -26.59 41.69 33.42
C ALA A 93 -26.02 42.59 34.52
N ASN A 94 -25.07 43.48 34.20
CA ASN A 94 -25.00 44.80 34.85
C ASN A 94 -24.08 45.81 34.13
N THR A 95 -24.68 46.97 33.80
CA THR A 95 -24.14 48.34 33.75
C THR A 95 -22.91 48.67 32.89
N GLN A 96 -23.17 49.38 31.78
CA GLN A 96 -22.49 50.66 31.53
C GLN A 96 -23.43 51.62 30.77
N GLN A 97 -24.08 52.47 31.53
CA GLN A 97 -24.75 53.70 31.09
C GLN A 97 -23.69 54.80 30.98
N ALA A 98 -23.50 55.41 29.81
CA ALA A 98 -23.03 56.80 29.69
C ALA A 98 -23.21 57.36 28.26
N MET A 99 -24.21 58.25 28.14
CA MET A 99 -24.20 59.56 27.43
C MET A 99 -23.61 59.57 26.00
N GLY A 100 -24.36 59.83 24.92
CA GLY A 100 -25.37 60.87 24.74
C GLY A 100 -24.98 61.65 23.49
N GLY A 101 -25.66 61.38 22.37
CA GLY A 101 -25.38 61.97 21.06
C GLY A 101 -26.20 63.24 20.78
N ALA A 102 -25.57 64.09 19.97
CA ALA A 102 -26.11 64.96 18.92
C ALA A 102 -27.30 65.89 19.21
N LEU A 103 -27.04 67.18 18.99
CA LEU A 103 -27.96 68.10 18.32
C LEU A 103 -27.22 68.68 17.11
#